data_AF-A0AAV8YLC9-F1
#
_entry.id   AF-A0AAV8YLC9-F1
#
_cell.length_a   1.000
_cell.length_b   1.000
_cell.length_c   1.000
_cell.angle_alpha   90.00
_cell.angle_beta   90.00
_cell.angle_gamma   90.00
#
_symmetry.space_group_name_H-M   'P 1'
#
loop_
_entity.id
_entity.type
_entity.pdbx_description
1 polymer ?
#
loop_
_entity_poly.entity_id
_entity_poly.type
_entity_poly.pdbx_seq_one_letter_code
_entity_poly.pdbx_strand_id
1 'polypeptide(L)'
;MSVNTSNENSIVLPVGSNNLSETLNLSEKLTSWAVKENISQSSLNKLLEILKSENDILSFKNLPKDSRTLLHTPVGKVEVVKLGSGLFYYFGILNSINKLITKSNCKLSDNAYFELAVNVDGLPISNSTSSCFWPILAQIKSIDELKDDVIVVALFFGTSKPENSNEFLKEFVKESVLLVNNGILVHNKFYKFKISMLICDVPAKSFLLCTKGHNAYFSCTKCKTEGDFVNNVVCFPEYENIRQRSDIEFREQVDEEYHLGETVLTKLPDFDMVRNVPLDYMHLLCLGVMKRLLVHKTYGWVFGRQPFKFSYSNIKKNI
;
A
#
# COMPACT_ATOMS: atom_id res chain seq x y z
N MET A 1 7.21 -46.53 23.39
CA MET A 1 6.41 -45.46 24.05
C MET A 1 6.50 -44.24 23.15
N SER A 2 5.74 -44.26 22.05
CA SER A 2 4.36 -43.76 21.92
C SER A 2 4.32 -42.24 21.76
N VAL A 3 3.98 -41.88 20.52
CA VAL A 3 3.95 -40.62 19.78
C VAL A 3 2.61 -39.90 19.99
N ASN A 4 2.57 -38.57 19.82
CA ASN A 4 1.54 -37.79 19.07
C ASN A 4 1.86 -36.29 19.19
N THR A 5 2.35 -35.57 18.16
CA THR A 5 1.66 -34.98 16.98
C THR A 5 0.40 -34.18 17.31
N SER A 6 0.55 -32.84 17.32
CA SER A 6 -0.51 -31.85 17.40
C SER A 6 -1.05 -31.50 16.01
N ASN A 7 -2.35 -31.74 15.82
CA ASN A 7 -3.11 -31.65 14.57
C ASN A 7 -3.24 -30.23 14.01
N GLU A 8 -3.00 -30.13 12.70
CA GLU A 8 -3.59 -29.15 11.79
C GLU A 8 -5.11 -29.35 11.72
N ASN A 9 -5.90 -28.30 11.89
CA ASN A 9 -7.33 -28.31 11.52
C ASN A 9 -7.51 -27.66 10.15
N SER A 10 -7.13 -28.41 9.13
CA SER A 10 -7.63 -28.27 7.77
C SER A 10 -9.13 -28.62 7.75
N ILE A 11 -9.96 -27.69 7.28
CA ILE A 11 -11.38 -27.96 7.03
C ILE A 11 -11.46 -28.81 5.76
N VAL A 12 -11.66 -30.12 5.94
CA VAL A 12 -12.05 -31.04 4.87
C VAL A 12 -13.55 -30.86 4.63
N LEU A 13 -13.92 -30.38 3.44
CA LEU A 13 -15.30 -30.44 2.98
C LEU A 13 -15.65 -31.90 2.62
N PRO A 14 -16.76 -32.47 3.11
CA PRO A 14 -17.18 -33.79 2.66
C PRO A 14 -17.67 -33.68 1.21
N VAL A 15 -17.00 -34.39 0.31
CA VAL A 15 -17.56 -34.73 -0.99
C VAL A 15 -18.63 -35.79 -0.74
N GLY A 16 -19.88 -35.40 -0.84
CA GLY A 16 -21.04 -36.26 -0.64
C GLY A 16 -22.31 -35.51 -0.99
N SER A 17 -22.68 -35.52 -2.27
CA SER A 17 -23.98 -35.11 -2.76
C SER A 17 -25.09 -35.94 -2.12
N ASN A 18 -25.87 -35.33 -1.22
CA ASN A 18 -27.35 -35.34 -1.16
C ASN A 18 -27.86 -34.77 0.18
N ASN A 19 -28.79 -33.80 0.10
CA ASN A 19 -29.64 -33.24 1.17
C ASN A 19 -28.99 -32.44 2.32
N LEU A 20 -28.49 -31.22 2.05
CA LEU A 20 -28.03 -30.26 3.09
C LEU A 20 -29.07 -29.18 3.50
N SER A 21 -30.30 -29.22 2.99
CA SER A 21 -31.27 -28.12 3.18
C SER A 21 -32.07 -28.17 4.49
N GLU A 22 -31.98 -29.25 5.27
CA GLU A 22 -32.84 -29.46 6.45
C GLU A 22 -32.19 -29.22 7.82
N THR A 23 -30.88 -28.91 7.89
CA THR A 23 -30.19 -28.80 9.20
C THR A 23 -29.68 -27.41 9.57
N LEU A 24 -29.76 -26.41 8.67
CA LEU A 24 -29.24 -25.07 8.96
C LEU A 24 -30.25 -24.21 9.72
N ASN A 25 -29.83 -23.68 10.87
CA ASN A 25 -30.63 -22.71 11.61
C ASN A 25 -30.70 -21.36 10.87
N LEU A 26 -31.62 -20.49 11.28
CA LEU A 26 -31.85 -19.21 10.59
C LEU A 26 -30.58 -18.32 10.58
N SER A 27 -29.80 -18.35 11.65
CA SER A 27 -28.56 -17.57 11.76
C SER A 27 -27.54 -18.00 10.69
N GLU A 28 -27.39 -19.31 10.48
CA GLU A 28 -26.50 -19.88 9.47
C GLU A 28 -26.96 -19.55 8.05
N LYS A 29 -28.27 -19.60 7.79
CA LYS A 29 -28.86 -19.21 6.50
C LYS A 29 -28.60 -17.74 6.18
N LEU A 30 -28.85 -16.85 7.14
CA LEU A 30 -28.59 -15.42 6.99
C LEU A 30 -27.10 -15.12 6.83
N THR A 31 -26.24 -15.82 7.56
CA THR A 31 -24.77 -15.71 7.45
C THR A 31 -24.30 -16.10 6.05
N SER A 32 -24.71 -17.28 5.58
CA SER A 32 -24.34 -17.78 4.24
C SER A 32 -24.82 -16.85 3.14
N TRP A 33 -26.07 -16.38 3.23
CA TRP A 33 -26.63 -15.41 2.28
C TRP A 33 -25.85 -14.09 2.28
N ALA A 34 -25.61 -13.51 3.45
CA ALA A 34 -24.93 -12.22 3.55
C ALA A 34 -23.50 -12.25 3.00
N VAL A 35 -22.76 -13.34 3.24
CA VAL A 35 -21.42 -13.53 2.71
C VAL A 35 -21.45 -13.75 1.20
N LYS A 36 -22.35 -14.62 0.72
CA LYS A 36 -22.45 -14.96 -0.70
C LYS A 36 -22.82 -13.77 -1.58
N GLU A 37 -23.78 -12.96 -1.11
CA GLU A 37 -24.30 -11.81 -1.86
C GLU A 37 -23.56 -10.50 -1.53
N ASN A 38 -22.47 -10.57 -0.76
CA ASN A 38 -21.65 -9.42 -0.35
C ASN A 38 -22.49 -8.27 0.26
N ILE A 39 -23.41 -8.61 1.15
CA ILE A 39 -24.34 -7.66 1.76
C ILE A 39 -23.59 -6.72 2.72
N SER A 40 -23.85 -5.41 2.60
CA SER A 40 -23.24 -4.42 3.49
C SER A 40 -23.66 -4.66 4.96
N GLN A 41 -22.74 -4.42 5.90
CA GLN A 41 -23.00 -4.55 7.33
C GLN A 41 -24.18 -3.67 7.78
N SER A 42 -24.34 -2.48 7.21
CA SER A 42 -25.44 -1.57 7.55
C SER A 42 -26.80 -2.10 7.07
N SER A 43 -26.86 -2.68 5.86
CA SER A 43 -28.08 -3.34 5.35
C SER A 43 -28.43 -4.58 6.18
N LEU A 44 -27.43 -5.38 6.54
CA LEU A 44 -27.63 -6.56 7.38
C LEU A 44 -28.11 -6.18 8.78
N ASN A 45 -27.55 -5.13 9.39
CA ASN A 45 -28.04 -4.62 10.67
C ASN A 45 -29.51 -4.18 10.61
N LYS A 46 -29.91 -3.43 9.58
CA LYS A 46 -31.31 -3.03 9.38
C LYS A 46 -32.23 -4.25 9.24
N LEU A 47 -31.80 -5.28 8.52
CA LEU A 47 -32.56 -6.52 8.40
C LEU A 47 -32.68 -7.24 9.76
N LEU A 48 -31.60 -7.34 10.52
CA LEU A 48 -31.62 -7.96 11.85
C LEU A 48 -32.51 -7.19 12.83
N GLU A 49 -32.58 -5.87 12.74
CA GLU A 49 -33.51 -5.03 13.51
C GLU A 49 -34.97 -5.33 13.16
N ILE A 50 -35.30 -5.41 11.86
CA ILE A 50 -36.65 -5.76 11.39
C ILE A 50 -37.04 -7.17 11.83
N LEU A 51 -36.15 -8.15 11.65
CA LEU A 51 -36.44 -9.52 12.07
C LEU A 51 -36.65 -9.59 13.59
N LYS A 52 -35.91 -8.81 14.36
CA LYS A 52 -36.08 -8.74 15.81
C LYS A 52 -37.30 -7.97 16.29
N SER A 53 -37.88 -7.07 15.51
CA SER A 53 -39.10 -6.38 15.92
C SER A 53 -40.29 -7.34 15.99
N GLU A 54 -40.25 -8.44 15.23
CA GLU A 54 -41.22 -9.52 15.26
C GLU A 54 -40.97 -10.47 16.45
N ASN A 55 -41.30 -10.00 17.66
CA ASN A 55 -41.00 -10.67 18.93
C ASN A 55 -41.75 -12.01 19.15
N ASP A 56 -42.78 -12.29 18.35
CA ASP A 56 -43.60 -13.50 18.46
C ASP A 56 -42.91 -14.75 17.88
N ILE A 57 -41.81 -14.56 17.14
CA ILE A 57 -41.06 -15.64 16.48
C ILE A 57 -39.78 -15.93 17.27
N LEU A 58 -39.74 -17.08 17.96
CA LEU A 58 -38.63 -17.48 18.81
C LEU A 58 -37.28 -17.54 18.07
N SER A 59 -37.28 -17.98 16.80
CA SER A 59 -36.07 -18.04 15.97
C SER A 59 -35.48 -16.67 15.65
N PHE A 60 -36.30 -15.61 15.63
CA PHE A 60 -35.85 -14.24 15.40
C PHE A 60 -35.30 -13.59 16.66
N LYS A 61 -35.88 -13.91 17.82
CA LYS A 61 -35.39 -13.46 19.13
C LYS A 61 -33.94 -13.89 19.39
N ASN A 62 -33.57 -15.07 18.89
CA ASN A 62 -32.23 -15.66 19.05
C ASN A 62 -31.18 -15.08 18.08
N LEU A 63 -31.57 -14.26 17.10
CA LEU A 63 -30.61 -13.60 16.23
C LEU A 63 -29.79 -12.56 17.02
N PRO A 64 -28.56 -12.21 16.61
CA PRO A 64 -27.86 -11.04 17.12
C PRO A 64 -28.43 -9.72 16.56
N LYS A 65 -28.12 -8.59 17.20
CA LYS A 65 -28.46 -7.24 16.67
C LYS A 65 -27.41 -6.71 15.71
N ASP A 66 -26.16 -7.11 15.92
CA ASP A 66 -25.02 -6.65 15.15
C ASP A 66 -24.59 -7.74 14.16
N SER A 67 -24.47 -7.36 12.90
CA SER A 67 -24.01 -8.17 11.78
C SER A 67 -22.64 -8.79 12.03
N ARG A 68 -21.75 -8.12 12.77
CA ARG A 68 -20.43 -8.67 13.16
C ARG A 68 -20.57 -9.90 14.04
N THR A 69 -21.54 -9.87 14.96
CA THR A 69 -21.86 -10.99 15.84
C THR A 69 -22.49 -12.13 15.07
N LEU A 70 -23.38 -11.83 14.10
CA LEU A 70 -23.97 -12.85 13.21
C LEU A 70 -22.89 -13.57 12.41
N LEU A 71 -21.95 -12.80 11.86
CA LEU A 71 -20.91 -13.30 10.97
C LEU A 71 -19.70 -13.89 11.72
N HIS A 72 -19.76 -14.00 13.05
CA HIS A 72 -18.67 -14.48 13.90
C HIS A 72 -17.32 -13.83 13.54
N THR A 73 -17.34 -12.51 13.34
CA THR A 73 -16.13 -11.77 12.94
C THR A 73 -15.04 -12.05 13.98
N PRO A 74 -13.85 -12.55 13.59
CA PRO A 74 -12.81 -12.92 14.55
C PRO A 74 -12.50 -11.77 15.51
N VAL A 75 -12.72 -11.99 16.81
CA VAL A 75 -12.45 -11.01 17.89
C VAL A 75 -11.06 -11.22 18.48
N GLY A 76 -10.22 -12.02 17.82
CA GLY A 76 -8.86 -12.29 18.27
C GLY A 76 -8.03 -11.00 18.34
N LYS A 77 -7.22 -10.85 19.40
CA LYS A 77 -6.20 -9.79 19.43
C LYS A 77 -5.23 -10.06 18.29
N VAL A 78 -5.19 -9.16 17.32
CA VAL A 78 -4.10 -9.11 16.36
C VAL A 78 -2.87 -8.67 17.13
N GLU A 79 -1.84 -9.52 17.17
CA GLU A 79 -0.57 -9.18 17.80
C GLU A 79 0.13 -8.11 16.96
N VAL A 80 -0.02 -6.86 17.38
CA VAL A 80 0.65 -5.69 16.79
C VAL A 80 1.94 -5.40 17.55
N VAL A 81 2.98 -5.02 16.82
CA VAL A 81 4.28 -4.66 17.38
C VAL A 81 4.30 -3.16 17.63
N LYS A 82 4.85 -2.73 18.76
CA LYS A 82 5.10 -1.30 19.02
C LYS A 82 6.31 -0.84 18.19
N LEU A 83 6.15 0.22 17.41
CA LEU A 83 7.21 0.81 16.59
C LEU A 83 7.32 2.31 16.91
N GLY A 84 8.30 2.68 17.74
CA GLY A 84 8.41 4.03 18.30
C GLY A 84 7.15 4.39 19.11
N SER A 85 6.52 5.53 18.77
CA SER A 85 5.25 5.98 19.33
C SER A 85 3.99 5.32 18.72
N GLY A 86 4.12 4.52 17.66
CA GLY A 86 2.99 3.91 16.96
C GLY A 86 2.89 2.38 17.09
N LEU A 87 1.93 1.84 16.34
CA LEU A 87 1.65 0.41 16.21
C LEU A 87 1.98 -0.04 14.79
N PHE A 88 2.56 -1.21 14.64
CA PHE A 88 2.96 -1.79 13.37
C PHE A 88 2.50 -3.24 13.25
N TYR A 89 2.06 -3.60 12.06
CA TYR A 89 1.72 -4.98 11.72
C TYR A 89 2.30 -5.34 10.36
N TYR A 90 2.97 -6.49 10.29
CA TYR A 90 3.55 -7.03 9.08
C TYR A 90 2.71 -8.20 8.58
N PHE A 91 2.01 -8.02 7.46
CA PHE A 91 1.16 -9.06 6.87
C PHE A 91 1.98 -10.12 6.11
N GLY A 92 3.12 -9.69 5.57
CA GLY A 92 4.04 -10.51 4.78
C GLY A 92 3.69 -10.57 3.30
N ILE A 93 4.71 -10.49 2.45
CA ILE A 93 4.60 -10.54 0.99
C ILE A 93 4.06 -11.88 0.54
N LEU A 94 4.68 -12.98 0.96
CA LEU A 94 4.30 -14.35 0.61
C LEU A 94 2.85 -14.65 1.02
N ASN A 95 2.50 -14.29 2.25
CA ASN A 95 1.17 -14.51 2.80
C ASN A 95 0.10 -13.70 2.04
N SER A 96 0.36 -12.40 1.80
CA SER A 96 -0.57 -11.54 1.07
C SER A 96 -0.75 -11.97 -0.39
N ILE A 97 0.31 -12.41 -1.07
CA ILE A 97 0.22 -12.93 -2.44
C ILE A 97 -0.57 -14.25 -2.48
N ASN A 98 -0.27 -15.21 -1.59
CA ASN A 98 -0.99 -16.48 -1.56
C ASN A 98 -2.50 -16.28 -1.29
N LYS A 99 -2.84 -15.36 -0.37
CA LYS A 99 -4.23 -14.97 -0.10
C LYS A 99 -4.90 -14.37 -1.34
N LEU A 100 -4.23 -13.47 -2.04
CA LEU A 100 -4.75 -12.86 -3.26
C LEU A 100 -5.02 -13.90 -4.35
N ILE A 101 -4.07 -14.81 -4.58
CA ILE A 101 -4.18 -15.86 -5.60
C ILE A 101 -5.32 -16.82 -5.27
N THR A 102 -5.44 -17.23 -4.01
CA THR A 102 -6.55 -18.08 -3.55
C THR A 102 -7.89 -17.39 -3.74
N LYS A 103 -7.98 -16.10 -3.38
CA LYS A 103 -9.21 -15.31 -3.50
C LYS A 103 -9.64 -15.09 -4.95
N SER A 104 -8.69 -14.83 -5.84
CA SER A 104 -8.94 -14.59 -7.27
C SER A 104 -9.10 -15.88 -8.08
N ASN A 105 -8.79 -17.04 -7.50
CA ASN A 105 -8.69 -18.32 -8.20
C ASN A 105 -7.77 -18.22 -9.44
N CYS A 106 -6.71 -17.42 -9.32
CA CYS A 106 -5.75 -17.13 -10.38
C CYS A 106 -4.95 -18.38 -10.73
N LYS A 107 -4.85 -18.69 -12.03
CA LYS A 107 -4.10 -19.85 -12.53
C LYS A 107 -2.73 -19.41 -13.02
N LEU A 108 -1.70 -19.81 -12.28
CA LEU A 108 -0.33 -19.51 -12.65
C LEU A 108 0.16 -20.45 -13.74
N SER A 109 0.82 -19.89 -14.75
CA SER A 109 1.55 -20.67 -15.75
C SER A 109 2.87 -21.18 -15.17
N ASP A 110 3.43 -22.23 -15.77
CA ASP A 110 4.65 -22.86 -15.26
C ASP A 110 5.88 -21.95 -15.29
N ASN A 111 5.89 -20.98 -16.20
CA ASN A 111 6.96 -20.00 -16.41
C ASN A 111 6.64 -18.63 -15.81
N ALA A 112 5.58 -18.54 -14.98
CA ALA A 112 5.24 -17.30 -14.29
C ALA A 112 6.39 -16.82 -13.40
N TYR A 113 6.42 -15.52 -13.17
CA TYR A 113 7.32 -14.89 -12.21
C TYR A 113 6.58 -13.74 -11.54
N PHE A 114 7.07 -13.32 -10.37
CA PHE A 114 6.47 -12.26 -9.57
C PHE A 114 7.35 -11.02 -9.63
N GLU A 115 6.81 -9.96 -10.20
CA GLU A 115 7.41 -8.65 -10.26
C GLU A 115 6.54 -7.66 -9.48
N LEU A 116 7.05 -7.15 -8.36
CA LEU A 116 6.27 -6.30 -7.46
C LEU A 116 6.64 -4.82 -7.58
N ALA A 117 5.64 -3.98 -7.85
CA ALA A 117 5.74 -2.55 -7.63
C ALA A 117 5.24 -2.24 -6.21
N VAL A 118 6.06 -1.56 -5.41
CA VAL A 118 5.77 -1.25 -4.01
C VAL A 118 5.42 0.23 -3.88
N ASN A 119 4.38 0.55 -3.14
CA ASN A 119 3.99 1.92 -2.83
C ASN A 119 3.97 2.15 -1.32
N VAL A 120 4.50 3.30 -0.90
CA VAL A 120 4.49 3.72 0.49
C VAL A 120 4.14 5.20 0.54
N ASP A 121 3.10 5.52 1.29
CA ASP A 121 2.63 6.89 1.48
C ASP A 121 1.91 7.03 2.83
N GLY A 122 1.78 8.26 3.32
CA GLY A 122 1.02 8.59 4.52
C GLY A 122 -0.45 8.84 4.20
N LEU A 123 -1.35 8.11 4.86
CA LEU A 123 -2.79 8.27 4.74
C LEU A 123 -3.38 8.86 6.04
N PRO A 124 -3.81 10.13 6.08
CA PRO A 124 -4.52 10.67 7.23
C PRO A 124 -5.86 9.94 7.42
N ILE A 125 -6.17 9.56 8.66
CA ILE A 125 -7.39 8.78 8.98
C ILE A 125 -8.57 9.71 9.26
N SER A 126 -8.30 10.88 9.84
CA SER A 126 -9.30 11.88 10.12
C SER A 126 -8.70 13.27 9.97
N ASN A 127 -9.51 14.21 9.49
CA ASN A 127 -9.15 15.63 9.44
C ASN A 127 -9.12 16.30 10.82
N SER A 128 -9.70 15.65 11.84
CA SER A 128 -9.81 16.19 13.20
C SER A 128 -8.78 15.64 14.18
N THR A 129 -8.01 14.62 13.79
CA THR A 129 -6.97 14.02 14.64
C THR A 129 -5.67 13.88 13.87
N SER A 130 -4.52 13.90 14.54
CA SER A 130 -3.23 13.64 13.91
C SER A 130 -3.00 12.17 13.50
N SER A 131 -3.96 11.28 13.75
CA SER A 131 -3.85 9.85 13.42
C SER A 131 -3.68 9.62 11.92
N CYS A 132 -2.68 8.82 11.57
CA CYS A 132 -2.35 8.46 10.20
C CYS A 132 -1.96 6.99 10.10
N PHE A 133 -2.22 6.43 8.91
CA PHE A 133 -1.67 5.16 8.48
C PHE A 133 -0.47 5.38 7.58
N TRP A 134 0.51 4.49 7.67
CA TRP A 134 1.61 4.37 6.72
C TRP A 134 1.66 2.91 6.24
N PRO A 135 0.90 2.57 5.18
CA PRO A 135 0.95 1.25 4.59
C PRO A 135 2.19 1.04 3.72
N ILE A 136 2.66 -0.20 3.66
CA ILE A 136 3.47 -0.71 2.56
C ILE A 136 2.52 -1.51 1.68
N LEU A 137 2.20 -0.96 0.51
CA LEU A 137 1.34 -1.55 -0.50
C LEU A 137 2.18 -2.19 -1.59
N ALA A 138 1.68 -3.26 -2.21
CA ALA A 138 2.32 -3.84 -3.37
C ALA A 138 1.29 -4.22 -4.45
N GLN A 139 1.72 -4.12 -5.70
CA GLN A 139 0.98 -4.56 -6.89
C GLN A 139 1.86 -5.54 -7.67
N ILE A 140 1.26 -6.63 -8.16
CA ILE A 140 1.93 -7.63 -8.99
C ILE A 140 1.83 -7.16 -10.45
N LYS A 141 2.97 -6.87 -11.08
CA LYS A 141 3.04 -6.32 -12.45
C LYS A 141 3.13 -7.38 -13.55
N SER A 142 3.64 -8.56 -13.21
CA SER A 142 3.96 -9.63 -14.16
C SER A 142 2.80 -10.60 -14.44
N ILE A 143 1.68 -10.47 -13.72
CA ILE A 143 0.52 -11.36 -13.83
C ILE A 143 -0.69 -10.51 -14.20
N ASP A 144 -1.15 -10.62 -15.44
CA ASP A 144 -2.23 -9.78 -15.98
C ASP A 144 -3.54 -9.91 -15.20
N GLU A 145 -3.85 -11.10 -14.71
CA GLU A 145 -5.05 -11.39 -13.91
C GLU A 145 -5.07 -10.65 -12.57
N LEU A 146 -3.90 -10.23 -12.06
CA LEU A 146 -3.73 -9.60 -10.75
C LEU A 146 -3.24 -8.16 -10.84
N LYS A 147 -3.13 -7.60 -12.05
CA LYS A 147 -2.48 -6.30 -12.28
C LYS A 147 -3.23 -5.12 -11.67
N ASP A 148 -4.54 -5.27 -11.47
CA ASP A 148 -5.42 -4.23 -10.93
C ASP A 148 -5.62 -4.38 -9.40
N ASP A 149 -5.10 -5.47 -8.82
CA ASP A 149 -5.15 -5.73 -7.39
C ASP A 149 -3.99 -5.08 -6.65
N VAL A 150 -4.28 -4.58 -5.44
CA VAL A 150 -3.30 -4.05 -4.51
C VAL A 150 -3.38 -4.83 -3.21
N ILE A 151 -2.23 -5.29 -2.73
CA ILE A 151 -2.10 -5.98 -1.44
C ILE A 151 -1.44 -5.08 -0.41
N VAL A 152 -1.88 -5.22 0.84
CA VAL A 152 -1.22 -4.63 2.00
C VAL A 152 -0.17 -5.62 2.50
N VAL A 153 1.10 -5.18 2.53
CA VAL A 153 2.24 -5.98 3.01
C VAL A 153 2.56 -5.63 4.45
N ALA A 154 2.45 -4.35 4.81
CA ALA A 154 2.61 -3.87 6.17
C ALA A 154 1.71 -2.67 6.43
N LEU A 155 1.40 -2.40 7.69
CA LEU A 155 0.63 -1.24 8.11
C LEU A 155 1.18 -0.68 9.41
N PHE A 156 1.57 0.58 9.37
CA PHE A 156 1.84 1.37 10.57
C PHE A 156 0.66 2.29 10.89
N PHE A 157 0.36 2.45 12.18
CA PHE A 157 -0.62 3.38 12.72
C PHE A 157 0.02 4.24 13.81
N GLY A 158 -0.11 5.56 13.70
CA GLY A 158 0.39 6.48 14.71
C GLY A 158 -0.14 7.90 14.52
N THR A 159 0.25 8.81 15.40
CA THR A 159 -0.09 10.24 15.32
C THR A 159 0.80 11.04 14.35
N SER A 160 1.79 10.38 13.75
CA SER A 160 2.68 10.92 12.74
C SER A 160 3.31 9.76 11.96
N LYS A 161 4.14 10.06 10.95
CA LYS A 161 4.89 9.04 10.23
C LYS A 161 5.80 8.22 11.17
N PRO A 162 6.22 7.00 10.78
CA PRO A 162 7.17 6.23 11.58
C PRO A 162 8.44 7.06 11.87
N GLU A 163 8.94 6.98 13.09
CA GLU A 163 10.11 7.77 13.53
C GLU A 163 11.39 7.33 12.82
N ASN A 164 11.54 6.03 12.60
CA ASN A 164 12.71 5.43 11.97
C ASN A 164 12.29 4.61 10.75
N SER A 165 12.82 4.99 9.59
CA SER A 165 12.49 4.34 8.32
C SER A 165 13.05 2.92 8.21
N ASN A 166 14.26 2.70 8.76
CA ASN A 166 14.91 1.40 8.71
C ASN A 166 14.17 0.35 9.55
N GLU A 167 13.69 0.72 10.74
CA GLU A 167 12.87 -0.19 11.55
C GLU A 167 11.48 -0.43 10.92
N PHE A 168 10.89 0.58 10.28
CA PHE A 168 9.64 0.43 9.52
C PHE A 168 9.76 -0.53 8.34
N LEU A 169 10.88 -0.49 7.61
CA LEU A 169 11.13 -1.32 6.42
C LEU A 169 11.80 -2.67 6.72
N LYS A 170 12.18 -2.93 7.97
CA LYS A 170 13.04 -4.05 8.37
C LYS A 170 12.50 -5.42 7.95
N GLU A 171 11.26 -5.73 8.33
CA GLU A 171 10.64 -7.03 7.99
C GLU A 171 10.36 -7.10 6.49
N PHE A 172 9.98 -5.99 5.85
CA PHE A 172 9.79 -5.91 4.41
C PHE A 172 11.04 -6.27 3.61
N VAL A 173 12.17 -5.65 3.94
CA VAL A 173 13.45 -5.91 3.27
C VAL A 173 13.93 -7.33 3.56
N LYS A 174 13.82 -7.78 4.80
CA LYS A 174 14.23 -9.13 5.20
C LYS A 174 13.47 -10.21 4.42
N GLU A 175 12.14 -10.12 4.32
CA GLU A 175 11.37 -11.08 3.52
C GLU A 175 11.69 -10.93 2.03
N SER A 176 11.81 -9.71 1.52
CA SER A 176 12.13 -9.47 0.10
C SER A 176 13.46 -10.11 -0.30
N VAL A 177 14.51 -9.97 0.51
CA VAL A 177 15.83 -10.61 0.26
C VAL A 177 15.68 -12.13 0.18
N LEU A 178 14.93 -12.74 1.11
CA LEU A 178 14.69 -14.18 1.11
C LEU A 178 13.94 -14.62 -0.14
N LEU A 179 12.91 -13.88 -0.54
CA LEU A 179 12.09 -14.20 -1.71
C LEU A 179 12.85 -14.01 -3.03
N VAL A 180 13.68 -12.97 -3.15
CA VAL A 180 14.50 -12.76 -4.35
C VAL A 180 15.51 -13.91 -4.52
N ASN A 181 16.16 -14.34 -3.43
CA ASN A 181 17.19 -15.37 -3.49
C ASN A 181 16.62 -16.79 -3.65
N ASN A 182 15.50 -17.10 -3.00
CA ASN A 182 14.96 -18.47 -2.95
C ASN A 182 13.73 -18.67 -3.86
N GLY A 183 13.17 -17.59 -4.40
CA GLY A 183 11.87 -17.60 -5.05
C GLY A 183 10.70 -17.58 -4.05
N ILE A 184 9.49 -17.40 -4.60
CA ILE A 184 8.23 -17.38 -3.85
C ILE A 184 7.50 -18.72 -4.01
N LEU A 185 7.04 -19.30 -2.90
CA LEU A 185 6.28 -20.56 -2.88
C LEU A 185 4.78 -20.31 -3.01
N VAL A 186 4.19 -20.70 -4.13
CA VAL A 186 2.75 -20.60 -4.39
C VAL A 186 2.23 -21.92 -4.94
N HIS A 187 1.12 -22.44 -4.39
CA HIS A 187 0.55 -23.73 -4.77
C HIS A 187 1.60 -24.87 -4.84
N ASN A 188 2.51 -24.90 -3.85
CA ASN A 188 3.60 -25.88 -3.75
C ASN A 188 4.65 -25.83 -4.89
N LYS A 189 4.73 -24.73 -5.62
CA LYS A 189 5.73 -24.48 -6.66
C LYS A 189 6.48 -23.17 -6.39
N PHE A 190 7.79 -23.17 -6.65
CA PHE A 190 8.63 -21.98 -6.54
C PHE A 190 8.63 -21.19 -7.84
N TYR A 191 8.46 -19.89 -7.73
CA TYR A 191 8.52 -18.94 -8.84
C TYR A 191 9.60 -17.88 -8.58
N LYS A 192 10.21 -17.36 -9.65
CA LYS A 192 11.14 -16.24 -9.53
C LYS A 192 10.42 -15.01 -8.99
N PHE A 193 11.10 -14.25 -8.15
CA PHE A 193 10.55 -13.08 -7.49
C PHE A 193 11.52 -11.90 -7.61
N LYS A 194 10.99 -10.70 -7.86
CA LYS A 194 11.75 -9.44 -7.84
C LYS A 194 10.88 -8.27 -7.40
N ILE A 195 11.51 -7.30 -6.75
CA ILE A 195 10.92 -5.96 -6.53
C ILE A 195 11.33 -5.08 -7.71
N SER A 196 10.37 -4.56 -8.47
CA SER A 196 10.66 -3.75 -9.66
C SER A 196 10.86 -2.29 -9.35
N MET A 197 10.07 -1.73 -8.44
CA MET A 197 10.07 -0.31 -8.19
C MET A 197 9.49 0.06 -6.83
N LEU A 198 9.97 1.19 -6.28
CA LEU A 198 9.42 1.84 -5.08
C LEU A 198 8.80 3.18 -5.46
N ILE A 199 7.47 3.25 -5.45
CA ILE A 199 6.66 4.40 -5.83
C ILE A 199 6.26 5.16 -4.56
N CYS A 200 6.65 6.41 -4.48
CA CYS A 200 6.34 7.28 -3.34
C CYS A 200 6.38 8.75 -3.78
N ASP A 201 5.61 9.58 -3.08
CA ASP A 201 5.72 11.03 -3.19
C ASP A 201 7.09 11.52 -2.68
N VAL A 202 7.43 12.79 -2.88
CA VAL A 202 8.79 13.27 -2.56
C VAL A 202 9.08 13.24 -1.04
N PRO A 203 8.16 13.67 -0.14
CA PRO A 203 8.32 13.49 1.30
C PRO A 203 8.56 12.03 1.73
N ALA A 204 7.71 11.08 1.35
CA ALA A 204 7.88 9.68 1.71
C ALA A 204 9.17 9.11 1.12
N LYS A 205 9.51 9.48 -0.12
CA LYS A 205 10.77 9.07 -0.74
C LYS A 205 12.00 9.47 0.06
N SER A 206 12.09 10.75 0.45
CA SER A 206 13.22 11.24 1.24
C SER A 206 13.35 10.52 2.59
N PHE A 207 12.20 10.20 3.21
CA PHE A 207 12.14 9.42 4.43
C PHE A 207 12.60 7.96 4.25
N LEU A 208 12.17 7.30 3.18
CA LEU A 208 12.52 5.90 2.89
C LEU A 208 13.97 5.72 2.47
N LEU A 209 14.51 6.69 1.73
CA LEU A 209 15.87 6.68 1.24
C LEU A 209 16.89 7.25 2.24
N CYS A 210 16.44 7.83 3.36
CA CYS A 210 17.28 8.57 4.29
C CYS A 210 18.06 9.69 3.58
N THR A 211 17.39 10.48 2.74
CA THR A 211 18.00 11.59 1.97
C THR A 211 17.35 12.92 2.32
N LYS A 212 17.99 14.04 1.94
CA LYS A 212 17.39 15.36 2.13
C LYS A 212 16.04 15.49 1.43
N GLY A 213 15.13 16.23 2.07
CA GLY A 213 13.79 16.48 1.57
C GLY A 213 13.74 17.50 0.43
N HIS A 214 12.59 17.60 -0.23
CA HIS A 214 12.35 18.41 -1.43
C HIS A 214 12.68 19.91 -1.35
N ASN A 215 12.81 20.48 -0.15
CA ASN A 215 13.13 21.89 0.06
C ASN A 215 14.63 22.15 0.28
N ALA A 216 15.48 21.12 0.23
CA ALA A 216 16.92 21.30 0.37
C ALA A 216 17.58 21.62 -0.97
N TYR A 217 18.70 22.32 -0.91
CA TYR A 217 19.56 22.63 -2.07
C TYR A 217 20.01 21.36 -2.80
N PHE A 218 20.47 20.36 -2.06
CA PHE A 218 20.88 19.05 -2.60
C PHE A 218 19.77 18.02 -2.42
N SER A 219 18.61 18.22 -3.06
CA SER A 219 17.44 17.34 -2.91
C SER A 219 17.08 16.52 -4.14
N CYS A 220 17.70 16.78 -5.30
CA CYS A 220 17.39 16.03 -6.51
C CYS A 220 17.80 14.55 -6.37
N THR A 221 16.84 13.65 -6.61
CA THR A 221 17.05 12.19 -6.52
C THR A 221 17.68 11.58 -7.77
N LYS A 222 17.85 12.37 -8.83
CA LYS A 222 18.34 11.90 -10.14
C LYS A 222 19.69 12.50 -10.53
N CYS A 223 20.02 13.70 -10.05
CA CYS A 223 21.28 14.37 -10.32
C CYS A 223 21.87 15.02 -9.07
N LYS A 224 23.12 15.46 -9.21
CA LYS A 224 23.91 16.13 -8.17
C LYS A 224 23.84 17.66 -8.25
N THR A 225 22.96 18.21 -9.06
CA THR A 225 22.80 19.66 -9.21
C THR A 225 22.38 20.28 -7.88
N GLU A 226 23.08 21.33 -7.47
CA GLU A 226 22.70 22.19 -6.35
C GLU A 226 21.52 23.08 -6.78
N GLY A 227 20.53 23.20 -5.91
CA GLY A 227 19.43 24.13 -6.12
C GLY A 227 19.81 25.56 -5.78
N ASP A 228 19.10 26.52 -6.37
CA ASP A 228 19.19 27.94 -6.06
C ASP A 228 17.95 28.40 -5.29
N PHE A 229 18.13 29.26 -4.28
CA PHE A 229 17.00 29.86 -3.58
C PHE A 229 16.55 31.14 -4.29
N VAL A 230 15.43 31.06 -5.00
CA VAL A 230 14.86 32.17 -5.77
C VAL A 230 13.42 32.41 -5.37
N ASN A 231 13.09 33.65 -4.97
CA ASN A 231 11.72 34.05 -4.62
C ASN A 231 11.06 33.13 -3.57
N ASN A 232 11.78 32.82 -2.50
CA ASN A 232 11.35 31.94 -1.39
C ASN A 232 11.10 30.48 -1.77
N VAL A 233 11.68 30.01 -2.89
CA VAL A 233 11.56 28.62 -3.34
C VAL A 233 12.92 28.14 -3.82
N VAL A 234 13.29 26.90 -3.51
CA VAL A 234 14.45 26.25 -4.12
C VAL A 234 14.08 25.79 -5.53
N CYS A 235 14.84 26.21 -6.53
CA CYS A 235 14.72 25.76 -7.91
C CYS A 235 16.03 25.17 -8.41
N PHE A 236 15.98 24.44 -9.52
CA PHE A 236 17.16 23.85 -10.16
C PHE A 236 17.27 24.43 -11.58
N PRO A 237 17.78 25.67 -11.72
CA PRO A 237 17.82 26.35 -13.02
C PRO A 237 18.95 25.83 -13.91
N GLU A 238 19.99 25.22 -13.33
CA GLU A 238 21.09 24.63 -14.07
C GLU A 238 20.65 23.36 -14.81
N TYR A 239 20.81 23.34 -16.13
CA TYR A 239 20.42 22.22 -16.99
C TYR A 239 21.54 21.72 -17.90
N GLU A 240 22.71 22.34 -17.89
CA GLU A 240 23.85 21.94 -18.72
C GLU A 240 24.79 21.01 -17.93
N ASN A 241 25.42 20.05 -18.63
CA ASN A 241 26.42 19.15 -18.06
C ASN A 241 26.03 18.46 -16.74
N ILE A 242 24.76 18.09 -16.59
CA ILE A 242 24.22 17.52 -15.35
C ILE A 242 24.85 16.17 -15.05
N ARG A 243 25.52 16.08 -13.89
CA ARG A 243 26.00 14.79 -13.34
C ARG A 243 24.85 14.01 -12.74
N GLN A 244 24.55 12.85 -13.33
CA GLN A 244 23.54 11.93 -12.81
C GLN A 244 24.03 11.21 -11.56
N ARG A 245 23.10 10.86 -10.68
CA ARG A 245 23.37 9.95 -9.55
C ARG A 245 23.47 8.52 -10.06
N SER A 246 24.36 7.73 -9.47
CA SER A 246 24.47 6.30 -9.72
C SER A 246 24.13 5.49 -8.47
N ASP A 247 23.71 4.25 -8.67
CA ASP A 247 23.44 3.30 -7.58
C ASP A 247 24.69 3.05 -6.71
N ILE A 248 25.85 2.91 -7.34
CA ILE A 248 27.14 2.69 -6.65
C ILE A 248 27.44 3.86 -5.71
N GLU A 249 27.44 5.10 -6.23
CA GLU A 249 27.73 6.28 -5.40
C GLU A 249 26.69 6.48 -4.29
N PHE A 250 25.42 6.12 -4.51
CA PHE A 250 24.38 6.17 -3.49
C PHE A 250 24.69 5.20 -2.34
N ARG A 251 25.10 3.97 -2.67
CA ARG A 251 25.44 2.92 -1.69
C ARG A 251 26.72 3.25 -0.92
N GLU A 252 27.68 3.87 -1.59
CA GLU A 252 28.93 4.35 -0.99
C GLU A 252 28.76 5.65 -0.18
N GLN A 253 27.57 6.26 -0.20
CA GLN A 253 27.25 7.51 0.52
C GLN A 253 28.19 8.67 0.13
N VAL A 254 28.63 8.74 -1.13
CA VAL A 254 29.65 9.71 -1.60
C VAL A 254 29.18 11.17 -1.48
N ASP A 255 27.88 11.41 -1.53
CA ASP A 255 27.28 12.75 -1.49
C ASP A 255 26.76 13.09 -0.08
N GLU A 256 27.65 13.59 0.77
CA GLU A 256 27.34 13.98 2.16
C GLU A 256 26.25 15.05 2.26
N GLU A 257 26.11 15.90 1.23
CA GLU A 257 25.10 16.93 1.21
C GLU A 257 23.73 16.41 0.79
N TYR A 258 23.63 15.23 0.19
CA TYR A 258 22.38 14.61 -0.19
C TYR A 258 21.87 13.60 0.85
N HIS A 259 22.79 12.85 1.47
CA HIS A 259 22.47 11.77 2.39
C HIS A 259 22.25 12.26 3.83
N LEU A 260 21.29 11.67 4.53
CA LEU A 260 21.06 11.84 5.97
C LEU A 260 21.43 10.57 6.77
N GLY A 261 21.69 9.47 6.07
CA GLY A 261 22.09 8.19 6.63
C GLY A 261 21.82 7.06 5.64
N GLU A 262 22.14 5.83 6.06
CA GLU A 262 21.93 4.65 5.24
C GLU A 262 20.48 4.14 5.33
N THR A 263 19.93 3.71 4.21
CA THR A 263 18.64 3.01 4.14
C THR A 263 18.82 1.50 4.04
N VAL A 264 18.01 0.73 4.77
CA VAL A 264 17.97 -0.74 4.67
C VAL A 264 17.58 -1.24 3.27
N LEU A 265 16.95 -0.39 2.44
CA LEU A 265 16.60 -0.72 1.06
C LEU A 265 17.81 -1.07 0.19
N THR A 266 19.01 -0.58 0.54
CA THR A 266 20.26 -0.98 -0.13
C THR A 266 20.52 -2.49 -0.02
N LYS A 267 19.92 -3.20 0.94
CA LYS A 267 20.09 -4.66 1.06
C LYS A 267 19.27 -5.45 0.05
N LEU A 268 18.34 -4.82 -0.67
CA LEU A 268 17.54 -5.49 -1.70
C LEU A 268 18.45 -5.93 -2.86
N PRO A 269 18.44 -7.22 -3.23
CA PRO A 269 19.20 -7.69 -4.40
C PRO A 269 18.55 -7.18 -5.68
N ASP A 270 19.38 -6.90 -6.70
CA ASP A 270 18.95 -6.45 -8.04
C ASP A 270 18.01 -5.22 -8.04
N PHE A 271 18.19 -4.32 -7.06
CA PHE A 271 17.40 -3.09 -6.93
C PHE A 271 18.32 -1.86 -6.97
N ASP A 272 18.23 -1.08 -8.05
CA ASP A 272 18.98 0.17 -8.25
C ASP A 272 18.30 1.32 -7.48
N MET A 273 19.02 1.89 -6.52
CA MET A 273 18.51 2.92 -5.61
C MET A 273 18.13 4.23 -6.31
N VAL A 274 18.62 4.45 -7.54
CA VAL A 274 18.29 5.63 -8.36
C VAL A 274 17.22 5.28 -9.38
N ARG A 275 17.40 4.21 -10.17
CA ARG A 275 16.52 3.87 -11.31
C ARG A 275 15.22 3.22 -10.89
N ASN A 276 15.22 2.33 -9.90
CA ASN A 276 14.02 1.64 -9.44
C ASN A 276 13.18 2.49 -8.47
N VAL A 277 13.60 3.71 -8.15
CA VAL A 277 12.81 4.68 -7.39
C VAL A 277 12.36 5.83 -8.31
N PRO A 278 11.27 5.66 -9.09
CA PRO A 278 10.82 6.63 -10.07
C PRO A 278 10.37 7.96 -9.45
N LEU A 279 10.33 9.02 -10.26
CA LEU A 279 9.64 10.26 -9.89
C LEU A 279 8.14 10.07 -10.04
N ASP A 280 7.36 10.46 -9.03
CA ASP A 280 5.91 10.32 -9.08
C ASP A 280 5.29 11.38 -10.00
N TYR A 281 4.73 10.94 -11.13
CA TYR A 281 4.16 11.81 -12.15
C TYR A 281 3.05 12.71 -11.60
N MET A 282 2.17 12.15 -10.76
CA MET A 282 1.02 12.86 -10.21
C MET A 282 1.45 14.01 -9.32
N HIS A 283 2.33 13.76 -8.35
CA HIS A 283 2.79 14.77 -7.40
C HIS A 283 3.76 15.77 -8.03
N LEU A 284 4.64 15.30 -8.93
CA LEU A 284 5.66 16.17 -9.54
C LEU A 284 5.08 17.03 -10.66
N LEU A 285 4.44 16.41 -11.66
CA LEU A 285 3.99 17.12 -12.85
C LEU A 285 2.57 17.64 -12.72
N CYS A 286 1.60 16.79 -12.37
CA CYS A 286 0.19 17.22 -12.30
C CYS A 286 -0.05 18.22 -11.15
N LEU A 287 0.25 17.81 -9.91
CA LEU A 287 -0.01 18.60 -8.71
C LEU A 287 1.10 19.60 -8.38
N GLY A 288 2.32 19.36 -8.85
CA GLY A 288 3.46 20.26 -8.68
C GLY A 288 3.48 21.34 -9.75
N VAL A 289 3.91 20.99 -10.96
CA VAL A 289 4.13 21.96 -12.06
C VAL A 289 2.82 22.49 -12.63
N MET A 290 1.94 21.61 -13.12
CA MET A 290 0.73 22.00 -13.85
C MET A 290 -0.23 22.78 -12.96
N LYS A 291 -0.46 22.32 -11.73
CA LYS A 291 -1.26 23.06 -10.76
C LYS A 291 -0.68 24.46 -10.53
N ARG A 292 0.64 24.61 -10.33
CA ARG A 292 1.29 25.92 -10.14
C ARG A 292 1.11 26.81 -11.37
N LEU A 293 1.34 26.31 -12.58
CA LEU A 293 1.16 27.07 -13.81
C LEU A 293 -0.28 27.52 -14.01
N LEU A 294 -1.27 26.70 -13.69
CA LEU A 294 -2.67 27.04 -13.88
C LEU A 294 -3.18 28.02 -12.81
N VAL A 295 -2.89 27.75 -11.52
CA VAL A 295 -3.63 28.35 -10.40
C VAL A 295 -2.86 29.37 -9.57
N HIS A 296 -1.57 29.62 -9.86
CA HIS A 296 -0.80 30.56 -9.06
C HIS A 296 -1.35 31.99 -9.18
N LYS A 297 -1.58 32.66 -8.03
CA LYS A 297 -2.27 33.97 -7.97
C LYS A 297 -1.50 35.12 -8.64
N THR A 298 -0.19 35.01 -8.75
CA THR A 298 0.67 36.04 -9.37
C THR A 298 0.91 35.77 -10.85
N TYR A 299 1.44 34.59 -11.20
CA TYR A 299 1.91 34.23 -12.53
C TYR A 299 1.16 33.05 -13.17
N GLY A 300 0.04 32.62 -12.61
CA GLY A 300 -0.74 31.51 -13.15
C GLY A 300 -1.56 31.90 -14.38
N TRP A 301 -1.77 30.96 -15.29
CA TRP A 301 -2.48 31.17 -16.54
C TRP A 301 -3.98 31.43 -16.35
N VAL A 302 -4.61 30.88 -15.30
CA VAL A 302 -6.06 31.03 -15.08
C VAL A 302 -6.35 32.05 -13.98
N PHE A 303 -5.66 31.97 -12.84
CA PHE A 303 -5.91 32.84 -11.69
C PHE A 303 -4.83 33.90 -11.45
N GLY A 304 -3.82 34.00 -12.32
CA GLY A 304 -2.74 34.96 -12.19
C GLY A 304 -3.12 36.39 -12.60
N ARG A 305 -2.12 37.25 -12.69
CA ARG A 305 -2.25 38.63 -13.19
C ARG A 305 -1.75 38.75 -14.63
N GLN A 306 -2.14 39.82 -15.32
CA GLN A 306 -1.51 40.14 -16.62
C GLN A 306 0.00 40.40 -16.42
N PRO A 307 0.85 40.05 -17.40
CA PRO A 307 0.53 39.52 -18.73
C PRO A 307 0.35 37.99 -18.79
N PHE A 308 0.60 37.26 -17.70
CA PHE A 308 0.66 35.78 -17.71
C PHE A 308 -0.72 35.10 -17.76
N LYS A 309 -1.77 35.79 -17.29
CA LYS A 309 -3.14 35.29 -17.30
C LYS A 309 -3.69 35.21 -18.73
N PHE A 310 -4.17 34.05 -19.14
CA PHE A 310 -4.89 33.88 -20.39
C PHE A 310 -6.19 34.67 -20.42
N SER A 311 -6.51 35.22 -21.58
CA SER A 311 -7.81 35.87 -21.81
C SER A 311 -8.93 34.84 -21.73
N TYR A 312 -10.10 35.27 -21.29
CA TYR A 312 -11.29 34.42 -21.22
C TYR A 312 -11.62 33.75 -22.58
N SER A 313 -11.40 34.47 -23.69
CA SER A 313 -11.61 33.98 -25.04
C SER A 313 -10.67 32.84 -25.44
N ASN A 314 -9.44 32.83 -24.92
CA ASN A 314 -8.47 31.76 -25.20
C ASN A 314 -8.78 30.46 -24.45
N ILE A 315 -9.42 30.58 -23.28
CA ILE A 315 -9.80 29.42 -22.45
C ILE A 315 -11.01 28.70 -23.07
N LYS A 316 -11.98 29.44 -23.64
CA LYS A 316 -13.21 28.87 -24.21
C LYS A 316 -13.05 28.15 -25.55
N LYS A 317 -11.97 28.41 -26.31
CA LYS A 317 -11.77 27.80 -27.64
C LYS A 317 -11.15 26.39 -27.60
N ASN A 318 -10.63 25.96 -26.44
CA ASN A 318 -9.82 24.75 -26.31
C ASN A 318 -10.35 23.78 -25.23
N ILE A 319 -11.60 23.94 -24.81
CA ILE A 319 -12.37 23.00 -23.97
C ILE A 319 -13.56 22.56 -24.79
#